data_AF-K1S4I5-F1
#
_entry.id   AF-K1S4I5-F1
#
_cell.length_a   1.000
_cell.length_b   1.000
_cell.length_c   1.000
_cell.angle_alpha   90.00
_cell.angle_beta   90.00
_cell.angle_gamma   90.00
#
_symmetry.space_group_name_H-M   'P 1'
#
loop_
_entity.id
_entity.type
_entity.pdbx_description
1 polymer ?
#
loop_
_entity_poly.entity_id
_entity_poly.type
_entity_poly.pdbx_seq_one_letter_code
_entity_poly.pdbx_strand_id
1 'polypeptide(L)'
;MGTIYLCIVIFLLCLAVFDLFVGVSNDAVNFLQSAIGAKVAKFRTVLIIASCGVVLGAIMSSGMMDIARHGIMSPDHFTFEEVMTLFLAVMVTDVIILDVFNTLGMPTSTTVSLVFELLGGAFILATLKMYGDDSLNYGVLLNSNKALEVIMGIFSSVIIAFVFGAFVMWLSRIIFTFNYRKHSRYSIAIFGGIAFTALSYFIFMKGL
;
A
#
# COMPACT_ATOMS: atom_id res chain seq x y z
N MET A 1 32.50 -6.47 -9.58
CA MET A 1 31.16 -6.63 -8.98
C MET A 1 30.74 -5.46 -8.10
N GLY A 2 31.55 -4.97 -7.15
CA GLY A 2 31.17 -3.85 -6.27
C GLY A 2 30.68 -2.57 -6.97
N THR A 3 31.33 -2.14 -8.06
CA THR A 3 30.92 -0.94 -8.82
C THR A 3 29.56 -1.12 -9.51
N ILE A 4 29.26 -2.33 -9.98
CA ILE A 4 27.99 -2.64 -10.65
C ILE A 4 26.84 -2.59 -9.64
N TYR A 5 27.01 -3.18 -8.45
CA TYR A 5 25.97 -3.08 -7.42
C TYR A 5 25.74 -1.64 -6.95
N LEU A 6 26.80 -0.84 -6.84
CA LEU A 6 26.66 0.59 -6.51
C LEU A 6 25.86 1.33 -7.58
N CYS A 7 26.10 1.06 -8.87
CA CYS A 7 25.27 1.59 -9.95
C CYS A 7 23.81 1.14 -9.84
N ILE A 8 23.55 -0.14 -9.55
CA ILE A 8 22.19 -0.67 -9.38
C ILE A 8 21.50 0.01 -8.19
N VAL A 9 22.17 0.19 -7.06
CA VAL A 9 21.62 0.85 -5.87
C VAL A 9 21.27 2.31 -6.15
N ILE A 10 22.16 3.06 -6.83
CA ILE A 10 21.88 4.44 -7.23
C ILE A 10 20.66 4.48 -8.16
N PHE A 11 20.60 3.55 -9.12
CA PHE A 11 19.49 3.48 -10.05
C PHE A 11 18.16 3.13 -9.35
N LEU A 12 18.17 2.18 -8.42
CA LEU A 12 17.03 1.85 -7.56
C LEU A 12 16.56 3.05 -6.74
N LEU A 13 17.49 3.86 -6.23
CA LEU A 13 17.15 5.08 -5.48
C LEU A 13 16.44 6.09 -6.39
N CYS A 14 16.92 6.27 -7.63
CA CYS A 14 16.23 7.10 -8.62
C CYS A 14 14.82 6.55 -8.93
N LEU A 15 14.68 5.24 -9.16
CA LEU A 15 13.38 4.62 -9.42
C LEU A 15 12.42 4.76 -8.24
N ALA A 16 12.90 4.61 -7.01
CA ALA A 16 12.08 4.77 -5.81
C ALA A 16 11.48 6.19 -5.69
N VAL A 17 12.18 7.22 -6.18
CA VAL A 17 11.63 8.59 -6.22
C VAL A 17 10.49 8.69 -7.24
N PHE A 18 10.67 8.11 -8.43
CA PHE A 18 9.60 8.07 -9.43
C PHE A 18 8.40 7.26 -8.94
N ASP A 19 8.66 6.09 -8.35
CA ASP A 19 7.65 5.23 -7.78
C ASP A 19 6.83 5.94 -6.69
N LEU A 20 7.49 6.65 -5.77
CA LEU A 20 6.81 7.45 -4.77
C LEU A 20 5.91 8.52 -5.40
N PHE A 21 6.37 9.18 -6.47
CA PHE A 21 5.57 10.19 -7.16
C PHE A 21 4.35 9.58 -7.84
N VAL A 22 4.53 8.49 -8.60
CA VAL A 22 3.48 7.81 -9.36
C VAL A 22 2.48 7.13 -8.42
N GLY A 23 2.97 6.43 -7.40
CA GLY A 23 2.17 5.74 -6.38
C GLY A 23 1.34 6.71 -5.53
N VAL A 24 1.94 7.77 -5.00
CA VAL A 24 1.18 8.80 -4.24
C VAL A 24 0.17 9.50 -5.14
N SER A 25 0.49 9.72 -6.42
CA SER A 25 -0.46 10.34 -7.37
C SER A 25 -1.66 9.44 -7.66
N ASN A 26 -1.43 8.13 -7.84
CA ASN A 26 -2.49 7.13 -8.01
C ASN A 26 -3.39 7.08 -6.77
N ASP A 27 -2.78 7.03 -5.58
CA ASP A 27 -3.52 6.88 -4.33
C ASP A 27 -4.19 8.18 -3.87
N ALA A 28 -3.73 9.34 -4.34
CA ALA A 28 -4.30 10.64 -4.00
C ALA A 28 -5.79 10.74 -4.35
N VAL A 29 -6.23 10.10 -5.43
CA VAL A 29 -7.64 10.07 -5.81
C VAL A 29 -8.49 9.43 -4.71
N ASN A 30 -7.98 8.40 -4.04
CA ASN A 30 -8.72 7.65 -3.03
C ASN A 30 -9.03 8.48 -1.77
N PHE A 31 -8.12 9.34 -1.33
CA PHE A 31 -8.32 10.13 -0.10
C PHE A 31 -8.67 11.62 -0.32
N LEU A 32 -8.34 12.19 -1.48
CA LEU A 32 -8.68 13.59 -1.77
C LEU A 32 -10.10 13.76 -2.31
N GLN A 33 -10.66 12.74 -2.98
CA GLN A 33 -11.94 12.86 -3.69
C GLN A 33 -13.08 13.27 -2.75
N SER A 34 -13.14 12.73 -1.53
CA SER A 34 -14.19 13.09 -0.56
C SER A 34 -14.10 14.55 -0.12
N ALA A 35 -12.90 15.06 0.16
CA ALA A 35 -12.70 16.44 0.62
C ALA A 35 -12.91 17.47 -0.50
N ILE A 36 -12.42 17.18 -1.71
CA ILE A 36 -12.55 18.04 -2.89
C ILE A 36 -14.01 18.04 -3.37
N GLY A 37 -14.64 16.86 -3.48
CA GLY A 37 -16.01 16.71 -3.94
C GLY A 37 -17.03 17.42 -3.04
N ALA A 38 -16.83 17.36 -1.72
CA ALA A 38 -17.67 18.06 -0.74
C ALA A 38 -17.33 19.57 -0.59
N LYS A 39 -16.29 20.07 -1.27
CA LYS A 39 -15.83 21.48 -1.22
C LYS A 39 -15.65 22.01 0.21
N VAL A 40 -15.11 21.19 1.10
CA VAL A 40 -14.95 21.52 2.53
C VAL A 40 -13.93 22.64 2.75
N ALA A 41 -12.89 22.70 1.92
CA ALA A 41 -11.85 23.71 1.96
C ALA A 41 -11.33 24.04 0.55
N LYS A 42 -10.50 25.09 0.43
CA LYS A 42 -9.79 25.39 -0.82
C LYS A 42 -8.89 24.22 -1.20
N PHE A 43 -8.79 23.91 -2.50
CA PHE A 43 -7.97 22.81 -3.03
C PHE A 43 -6.54 22.78 -2.46
N ARG A 44 -5.88 23.95 -2.39
CA ARG A 44 -4.53 24.08 -1.80
C ARG A 44 -4.46 23.65 -0.34
N THR A 45 -5.47 23.97 0.47
CA THR A 45 -5.53 23.60 1.88
C THR A 45 -5.66 22.09 2.04
N VAL A 46 -6.52 21.45 1.23
CA VAL A 46 -6.68 20.00 1.24
C VAL A 46 -5.37 19.30 0.89
N LEU A 47 -4.67 19.78 -0.15
CA LEU A 47 -3.37 19.22 -0.54
C LEU A 47 -2.33 19.32 0.57
N ILE A 48 -2.19 20.49 1.21
CA ILE A 48 -1.21 20.67 2.29
C ILE A 48 -1.48 19.69 3.44
N ILE A 49 -2.74 19.59 3.89
CA ILE A 49 -3.12 18.69 4.98
C ILE A 49 -2.86 17.23 4.60
N ALA A 50 -3.24 16.83 3.38
CA ALA A 50 -3.03 15.49 2.90
C ALA A 50 -1.55 15.13 2.78
N SER A 51 -0.71 16.02 2.24
CA SER A 51 0.74 15.81 2.17
C SER A 51 1.36 15.64 3.55
N CYS A 52 0.99 16.48 4.53
CA CYS A 52 1.44 16.31 5.91
C CYS A 52 0.99 14.96 6.50
N GLY A 53 -0.26 14.56 6.25
CA GLY A 53 -0.80 13.27 6.69
C GLY A 53 -0.05 12.07 6.11
N VAL A 54 0.23 12.09 4.81
CA VAL A 54 0.99 11.03 4.12
C VAL A 54 2.40 10.93 4.66
N VAL A 55 3.10 12.06 4.85
CA VAL A 55 4.47 12.07 5.40
C VAL A 55 4.50 11.52 6.83
N LEU A 56 3.59 11.97 7.70
CA LEU A 56 3.50 11.45 9.07
C LEU A 56 3.17 9.96 9.09
N GLY A 57 2.21 9.53 8.26
CA GLY A 57 1.84 8.13 8.12
C GLY A 57 3.00 7.25 7.63
N ALA A 58 3.77 7.73 6.66
CA ALA A 58 4.93 7.00 6.12
C ALA A 58 6.05 6.84 7.15
N ILE A 59 6.34 7.88 7.93
CA ILE A 59 7.38 7.82 8.99
C ILE A 59 6.96 6.88 10.12
N MET A 60 5.66 6.82 10.42
CA MET A 60 5.11 5.99 11.50
C MET A 60 4.72 4.58 11.07
N SER A 61 4.85 4.18 9.80
CA SER A 61 4.39 2.86 9.32
C SER A 61 5.57 1.91 9.10
N SER A 62 5.81 1.00 10.06
CA SER A 62 6.89 0.00 10.00
C SER A 62 6.41 -1.36 9.44
N GLY A 63 5.17 -1.75 9.68
CA GLY A 63 4.68 -3.12 9.43
C GLY A 63 4.64 -3.55 7.95
N MET A 64 4.36 -2.64 7.02
CA MET A 64 4.34 -2.96 5.57
C MET A 64 5.74 -3.24 5.01
N MET A 65 6.78 -2.62 5.60
CA MET A 65 8.17 -2.81 5.17
C MET A 65 8.67 -4.23 5.48
N ASP A 66 8.21 -4.84 6.58
CA ASP A 66 8.60 -6.19 6.95
C ASP A 66 7.95 -7.25 6.06
N ILE A 67 6.72 -7.01 5.61
CA ILE A 67 6.04 -7.87 4.63
C ILE A 67 6.76 -7.83 3.29
N ALA A 68 7.20 -6.65 2.84
CA ALA A 68 7.96 -6.52 1.59
C ALA A 68 9.34 -7.20 1.66
N ARG A 69 9.99 -7.22 2.83
CA ARG A 69 11.34 -7.79 3.01
C ARG A 69 11.37 -9.29 3.27
N HIS A 70 10.40 -9.82 4.02
CA HIS A 70 10.40 -11.22 4.49
C HIS A 70 9.09 -11.97 4.22
N GLY A 71 8.10 -11.31 3.63
CA GLY A 71 6.75 -11.85 3.51
C GLY A 71 6.57 -12.83 2.34
N ILE A 72 7.42 -12.77 1.31
CA ILE A 72 7.18 -13.55 0.07
C ILE A 72 8.35 -14.48 -0.29
N MET A 73 9.60 -14.02 -0.16
CA MET A 73 10.81 -14.82 -0.39
C MET A 73 11.59 -15.02 0.90
N SER A 74 12.26 -16.17 1.05
CA SER A 74 13.17 -16.45 2.16
C SER A 74 14.57 -15.92 1.82
N PRO A 75 15.00 -14.73 2.30
CA PRO A 75 16.22 -14.07 1.80
C PRO A 75 17.49 -14.89 2.02
N ASP A 76 17.50 -15.72 3.07
CA ASP A 76 18.64 -16.58 3.47
C ASP A 76 19.03 -17.60 2.39
N HIS A 77 18.10 -17.96 1.51
CA HIS A 77 18.33 -18.91 0.43
C HIS A 77 18.68 -18.25 -0.91
N PHE A 78 18.73 -16.92 -0.99
CA PHE A 78 19.09 -16.19 -2.20
C PHE A 78 20.46 -15.51 -2.04
N THR A 79 21.23 -15.51 -3.12
CA THR A 79 22.47 -14.77 -3.18
C THR A 79 22.17 -13.28 -3.31
N PHE A 80 23.13 -12.44 -2.94
CA PHE A 80 22.99 -10.99 -3.06
C PHE A 80 22.68 -10.56 -4.51
N GLU A 81 23.26 -11.22 -5.51
CA GLU A 81 23.01 -10.93 -6.93
C GLU A 81 21.56 -11.20 -7.33
N GLU A 82 21.01 -12.32 -6.88
CA GLU A 82 19.63 -12.72 -7.15
C GLU A 82 18.63 -11.76 -6.50
N VAL A 83 18.88 -11.38 -5.25
CA VAL A 83 18.06 -10.40 -4.52
C VAL A 83 18.10 -9.03 -5.20
N MET A 84 19.29 -8.55 -5.59
CA MET A 84 19.44 -7.28 -6.30
C MET A 84 18.74 -7.31 -7.67
N THR A 85 18.83 -8.42 -8.39
CA THR A 85 18.17 -8.60 -9.69
C THR A 85 16.65 -8.62 -9.54
N LEU A 86 16.15 -9.30 -8.51
CA LEU A 86 14.72 -9.34 -8.18
C LEU A 86 14.18 -7.95 -7.87
N PHE A 87 14.80 -7.21 -6.95
CA PHE A 87 14.33 -5.86 -6.61
C PHE A 87 14.43 -4.90 -7.78
N LEU A 88 15.47 -5.01 -8.61
CA LEU A 88 15.56 -4.22 -9.83
C LEU A 88 14.42 -4.52 -10.81
N ALA A 89 14.14 -5.80 -11.06
CA ALA A 89 13.06 -6.20 -11.96
C ALA A 89 11.68 -5.76 -11.43
N VAL A 90 11.44 -5.92 -10.13
CA VAL A 90 10.19 -5.52 -9.46
C VAL A 90 10.03 -4.00 -9.55
N MET A 91 10.99 -3.20 -9.10
CA MET A 91 10.89 -1.74 -9.11
C MET A 91 10.70 -1.16 -10.52
N VAL A 92 11.37 -1.72 -11.53
CA VAL A 92 11.18 -1.28 -12.91
C VAL A 92 9.76 -1.61 -13.39
N THR A 93 9.26 -2.80 -13.05
CA THR A 93 7.93 -3.24 -13.46
C THR A 93 6.84 -2.41 -12.77
N ASP A 94 6.96 -2.17 -11.46
CA ASP A 94 6.00 -1.40 -10.68
C ASP A 94 5.84 0.02 -11.24
N VAL A 95 6.96 0.73 -11.44
CA VAL A 95 6.95 2.09 -12.00
C VAL A 95 6.29 2.13 -13.38
N ILE A 96 6.59 1.17 -14.25
CA ILE A 96 6.01 1.12 -15.60
C ILE A 96 4.51 0.85 -15.52
N ILE A 97 4.09 -0.14 -14.73
CA ILE A 97 2.68 -0.50 -14.59
C ILE A 97 1.91 0.70 -14.02
N LEU A 98 2.35 1.25 -12.90
CA LEU A 98 1.67 2.36 -12.24
C LEU A 98 1.62 3.61 -13.12
N ASP A 99 2.67 3.91 -13.90
CA ASP A 99 2.69 5.05 -14.82
C ASP A 99 1.70 4.86 -15.98
N VAL A 100 1.62 3.65 -16.55
CA VAL A 100 0.65 3.32 -17.60
C VAL A 100 -0.78 3.45 -17.08
N PHE A 101 -1.08 2.90 -15.91
CA PHE A 101 -2.44 2.98 -15.35
C PHE A 101 -2.83 4.41 -14.98
N ASN A 102 -1.90 5.19 -14.40
CA ASN A 102 -2.10 6.62 -14.15
C ASN A 102 -2.34 7.40 -15.44
N THR A 103 -1.56 7.13 -16.50
CA THR A 103 -1.72 7.75 -17.81
C THR A 103 -3.09 7.43 -18.43
N LEU A 104 -3.59 6.21 -18.22
CA LEU A 104 -4.93 5.79 -18.66
C LEU A 104 -6.05 6.28 -17.73
N GLY A 105 -5.74 6.92 -16.61
CA GLY A 105 -6.71 7.39 -15.62
C GLY A 105 -7.46 6.27 -14.91
N MET A 106 -6.88 5.06 -14.87
CA MET A 106 -7.47 3.89 -14.23
C MET A 106 -6.88 3.72 -12.83
N PRO A 107 -7.70 3.70 -11.77
CA PRO A 107 -7.19 3.52 -10.41
C PRO A 107 -6.65 2.09 -10.24
N THR A 108 -5.40 1.99 -9.78
CA THR A 108 -4.75 0.71 -9.47
C THR A 108 -4.41 0.57 -8.00
N SER A 109 -4.11 -0.65 -7.55
CA SER A 109 -3.61 -0.89 -6.20
C SER A 109 -2.11 -1.13 -6.25
N THR A 110 -1.35 -0.16 -5.73
CA THR A 110 0.12 -0.21 -5.55
C THR A 110 0.54 -1.43 -4.74
N THR A 111 -0.16 -1.73 -3.63
CA THR A 111 0.09 -2.92 -2.81
C THR A 111 -0.11 -4.22 -3.59
N VAL A 112 -1.15 -4.32 -4.42
CA VAL A 112 -1.41 -5.53 -5.21
C VAL A 112 -0.31 -5.71 -6.26
N SER A 113 0.04 -4.65 -6.98
CA SER A 113 1.13 -4.70 -7.98
C SER A 113 2.43 -5.22 -7.36
N LEU A 114 2.93 -4.55 -6.31
CA LEU A 114 4.18 -4.91 -5.65
C LEU A 114 4.17 -6.35 -5.11
N VAL A 115 3.09 -6.78 -4.45
CA VAL A 115 2.99 -8.15 -3.89
C VAL A 115 3.06 -9.21 -4.99
N PHE A 116 2.33 -9.03 -6.09
CA PHE A 116 2.31 -10.00 -7.18
C PHE A 116 3.58 -9.97 -8.03
N GLU A 117 4.21 -8.81 -8.20
CA GLU A 117 5.50 -8.67 -8.85
C GLU A 117 6.61 -9.36 -8.06
N LEU A 118 6.65 -9.12 -6.74
CA LEU A 118 7.62 -9.78 -5.85
C LEU A 118 7.40 -11.29 -5.81
N LEU A 119 6.13 -11.75 -5.76
CA LEU A 119 5.78 -13.17 -5.84
C LEU A 119 6.19 -13.79 -7.17
N GLY A 120 5.90 -13.14 -8.29
CA GLY A 120 6.26 -13.61 -9.63
C GLY A 120 7.78 -13.68 -9.82
N GLY A 121 8.49 -12.62 -9.43
CA GLY A 121 9.95 -12.56 -9.50
C GLY A 121 10.60 -13.64 -8.61
N ALA A 122 10.15 -13.77 -7.37
CA ALA A 122 10.64 -14.79 -6.44
C ALA A 122 10.34 -16.20 -6.96
N PHE A 123 9.15 -16.43 -7.53
CA PHE A 123 8.75 -17.71 -8.10
C PHE A 123 9.65 -18.13 -9.27
N ILE A 124 9.97 -17.23 -10.19
CA ILE A 124 10.87 -17.53 -11.32
C ILE A 124 12.29 -17.84 -10.80
N LEU A 125 12.82 -17.04 -9.88
CA LEU A 125 14.15 -17.33 -9.31
C LEU A 125 14.17 -18.66 -8.55
N ALA A 126 13.12 -18.96 -7.77
CA ALA A 126 12.99 -20.24 -7.09
C ALA A 126 12.93 -21.41 -8.09
N THR A 127 12.20 -21.24 -9.19
CA THR A 127 12.11 -22.25 -10.27
C THR A 127 13.48 -22.51 -10.90
N LEU A 128 14.24 -21.46 -11.21
CA LEU A 128 15.59 -21.59 -11.77
C LEU A 128 16.56 -22.28 -10.81
N LYS A 129 16.45 -22.01 -9.50
CA LYS A 129 17.26 -22.72 -8.49
C LYS A 129 16.92 -24.18 -8.37
N MET A 130 15.64 -24.52 -8.34
CA MET A 130 15.19 -25.91 -8.26
C MET A 130 15.63 -26.71 -9.48
N TYR A 131 15.75 -26.09 -10.65
CA TYR A 131 16.31 -26.75 -11.83
C TYR A 131 17.81 -27.08 -11.68
N GLY A 132 18.55 -26.30 -10.90
CA GLY A 132 19.97 -26.51 -10.64
C GLY A 132 20.27 -27.39 -9.43
N ASP A 133 19.30 -27.58 -8.53
CA ASP A 133 19.45 -28.34 -7.29
C ASP A 133 18.11 -29.00 -6.87
N ASP A 134 18.02 -30.32 -7.07
CA ASP A 134 16.84 -31.14 -6.75
C ASP A 134 16.52 -31.23 -5.25
N SER A 135 17.44 -30.79 -4.37
CA SER A 135 17.21 -30.77 -2.91
C SER A 135 16.36 -29.59 -2.45
N LEU A 136 16.22 -28.56 -3.31
CA LEU A 136 15.43 -27.37 -3.02
C LEU A 136 13.97 -27.55 -3.45
N ASN A 137 13.06 -26.96 -2.67
CA ASN A 137 11.64 -26.92 -3.01
C ASN A 137 11.08 -25.53 -2.70
N TYR A 138 9.95 -25.18 -3.32
CA TYR A 138 9.24 -23.93 -3.11
C TYR A 138 8.93 -23.65 -1.64
N GLY A 139 8.67 -24.67 -0.82
CA GLY A 139 8.41 -24.48 0.61
C GLY A 139 9.60 -23.97 1.42
N VAL A 140 10.82 -24.09 0.89
CA VAL A 140 12.06 -23.58 1.50
C VAL A 140 12.41 -22.20 0.93
N LEU A 141 12.25 -22.04 -0.39
CA LEU A 141 12.64 -20.82 -1.11
C LEU A 141 11.60 -19.69 -0.99
N LEU A 142 10.32 -20.04 -0.90
CA LEU A 142 9.20 -19.10 -0.81
C LEU A 142 8.50 -19.23 0.54
N ASN A 143 8.09 -18.09 1.09
CA ASN A 143 7.28 -18.06 2.28
C ASN A 143 5.79 -18.23 1.91
N SER A 144 5.43 -19.40 1.39
CA SER A 144 4.10 -19.66 0.82
C SER A 144 2.96 -19.37 1.79
N ASN A 145 3.15 -19.65 3.08
CA ASN A 145 2.15 -19.35 4.11
C ASN A 145 1.91 -17.84 4.24
N LYS A 146 2.98 -17.04 4.29
CA LYS A 146 2.86 -15.59 4.36
C LYS A 146 2.38 -14.97 3.06
N ALA A 147 2.84 -15.45 1.91
CA ALA A 147 2.34 -15.01 0.62
C ALA A 147 0.82 -15.23 0.49
N LEU A 148 0.33 -16.43 0.87
CA LEU A 148 -1.11 -16.72 0.90
C LEU A 148 -1.86 -15.85 1.92
N GLU A 149 -1.30 -15.64 3.11
CA GLU A 149 -1.89 -14.75 4.13
C GLU A 149 -2.08 -13.33 3.59
N VAL A 150 -1.07 -12.78 2.91
CA VAL A 150 -1.13 -11.44 2.30
C VAL A 150 -2.18 -11.39 1.19
N ILE A 151 -2.19 -12.37 0.28
CA ILE A 151 -3.17 -12.45 -0.82
C ILE A 151 -4.59 -12.54 -0.25
N MET A 152 -4.82 -13.41 0.72
CA MET A 152 -6.13 -13.53 1.39
C MET A 152 -6.50 -12.24 2.13
N GLY A 153 -5.53 -11.55 2.73
CA GLY A 153 -5.70 -10.23 3.34
C GLY A 153 -6.20 -9.19 2.33
N ILE A 154 -5.60 -9.12 1.14
CA ILE A 154 -6.02 -8.22 0.06
C ILE A 154 -7.49 -8.48 -0.32
N PHE A 155 -7.85 -9.72 -0.65
CA PHE A 155 -9.21 -10.02 -1.10
C PHE A 155 -10.26 -9.87 0.01
N SER A 156 -9.93 -10.30 1.23
CA SER A 156 -10.83 -10.14 2.38
C SER A 156 -11.03 -8.68 2.77
N SER A 157 -10.02 -7.83 2.60
CA SER A 157 -10.12 -6.39 2.90
C SER A 157 -11.24 -5.70 2.13
N VAL A 158 -11.48 -6.10 0.87
CA VAL A 158 -12.54 -5.53 0.03
C VAL A 158 -13.92 -5.83 0.60
N ILE A 159 -14.14 -7.08 1.02
CA ILE A 159 -15.42 -7.51 1.62
C ILE A 159 -15.64 -6.80 2.95
N ILE A 160 -14.61 -6.76 3.80
CA ILE A 160 -14.68 -6.09 5.11
C ILE A 160 -14.98 -4.60 4.91
N ALA A 161 -14.26 -3.91 4.01
CA ALA A 161 -14.48 -2.51 3.71
C ALA A 161 -15.89 -2.25 3.20
N PHE A 162 -16.44 -3.11 2.35
CA PHE A 162 -17.81 -2.98 1.85
C PHE A 162 -18.86 -3.16 2.95
N VAL A 163 -18.72 -4.20 3.80
CA VAL A 163 -19.66 -4.49 4.89
C VAL A 163 -19.65 -3.36 5.92
N PHE A 164 -18.47 -2.97 6.42
CA PHE A 164 -18.36 -1.89 7.39
C PHE A 164 -18.70 -0.53 6.78
N GLY A 165 -18.34 -0.28 5.52
CA GLY A 165 -18.72 0.93 4.79
C GLY A 165 -20.24 1.06 4.68
N ALA A 166 -20.94 -0.02 4.31
CA ALA A 166 -22.41 -0.05 4.26
C ALA A 166 -23.03 0.16 5.65
N PHE A 167 -22.47 -0.46 6.68
CA PHE A 167 -22.93 -0.31 8.06
C PHE A 167 -22.75 1.13 8.58
N VAL A 168 -21.56 1.71 8.42
CA VAL A 168 -21.27 3.10 8.83
C VAL A 168 -22.11 4.09 8.02
N MET A 169 -22.32 3.84 6.73
CA MET A 169 -23.23 4.66 5.91
C MET A 169 -24.66 4.59 6.43
N TRP A 170 -25.17 3.39 6.74
CA TRP A 170 -26.52 3.21 7.31
C TRP A 170 -26.68 3.93 8.65
N LEU A 171 -25.70 3.78 9.55
CA LEU A 171 -25.70 4.47 10.84
C LEU A 171 -25.65 5.99 10.68
N SER A 172 -24.82 6.48 9.75
CA SER A 172 -24.75 7.90 9.42
C SER A 172 -26.09 8.43 8.92
N ARG A 173 -26.85 7.69 8.11
CA ARG A 173 -28.18 8.11 7.66
C ARG A 173 -29.20 8.18 8.79
N ILE A 174 -29.10 7.32 9.80
CA ILE A 174 -29.98 7.37 10.99
C ILE A 174 -29.65 8.62 11.81
N ILE A 175 -28.37 8.81 12.14
CA ILE A 175 -27.90 9.92 12.98
C ILE A 175 -28.13 11.27 12.29
N PHE A 176 -27.89 11.35 10.98
CA PHE A 176 -27.93 12.58 10.18
C PHE A 176 -29.14 12.67 9.25
N THR A 177 -30.30 12.08 9.62
CA THR A 177 -31.58 12.06 8.87
C THR A 177 -31.76 13.25 7.91
N PHE A 178 -32.37 13.06 6.72
CA PHE A 178 -32.55 13.99 5.58
C PHE A 178 -32.91 15.49 5.84
N ASN A 179 -33.15 15.91 7.09
CA ASN A 179 -33.43 17.28 7.49
C ASN A 179 -32.16 18.03 7.97
N TYR A 180 -31.34 18.48 7.01
CA TYR A 180 -30.06 19.18 7.22
C TYR A 180 -30.17 20.50 8.03
N ARG A 181 -31.34 21.14 8.11
CA ARG A 181 -31.48 22.49 8.69
C ARG A 181 -31.52 22.54 10.21
N LYS A 182 -31.77 21.42 10.89
CA LYS A 182 -31.99 21.38 12.36
C LYS A 182 -31.03 20.43 13.09
N HIS A 183 -29.93 20.03 12.45
CA HIS A 183 -29.00 19.10 13.06
C HIS A 183 -28.17 19.75 14.18
N SER A 184 -28.22 19.09 15.33
CA SER A 184 -27.57 19.49 16.57
C SER A 184 -26.05 19.41 16.43
N ARG A 185 -25.34 20.52 16.71
CA ARG A 185 -23.85 20.58 16.74
C ARG A 185 -23.23 19.42 17.52
N TYR A 186 -23.95 18.89 18.51
CA TYR A 186 -23.55 17.78 19.35
C TYR A 186 -23.41 16.45 18.58
N SER A 187 -24.33 16.12 17.66
CA SER A 187 -24.26 14.86 16.89
C SER A 187 -23.05 14.83 15.95
N ILE A 188 -22.74 15.98 15.33
CA ILE A 188 -21.54 16.14 14.48
C ILE A 188 -20.27 16.02 15.33
N ALA A 189 -20.23 16.67 16.49
CA ALA A 189 -19.08 16.62 17.40
C ALA A 189 -18.81 15.20 17.93
N ILE A 190 -19.85 14.45 18.30
CA ILE A 190 -19.70 13.06 18.78
C ILE A 190 -19.22 12.15 17.65
N PHE A 191 -19.84 12.23 16.46
CA PHE A 191 -19.45 11.40 15.33
C PHE A 191 -18.02 11.68 14.88
N GLY A 192 -17.66 12.97 14.75
CA GLY A 192 -16.29 13.39 14.44
C GLY A 192 -15.29 13.00 15.54
N GLY A 193 -15.69 13.08 16.81
CA GLY A 193 -14.88 12.67 17.96
C GLY A 193 -14.58 11.17 17.97
N ILE A 194 -15.56 10.31 17.67
CA ILE A 194 -15.37 8.85 17.55
C ILE A 194 -14.40 8.56 16.39
N ALA A 195 -14.62 9.17 15.21
CA ALA A 195 -13.75 9.00 14.06
C ALA A 195 -12.31 9.43 14.35
N PHE A 196 -12.13 10.60 14.98
CA PHE A 196 -10.82 11.10 15.38
C PHE A 196 -10.14 10.22 16.43
N THR A 197 -10.90 9.70 17.40
CA THR A 197 -10.37 8.79 18.43
C THR A 197 -9.93 7.47 17.81
N ALA A 198 -10.72 6.89 16.91
CA ALA A 198 -10.35 5.66 16.20
C ALA A 198 -9.08 5.86 15.34
N LEU A 199 -8.99 6.98 14.61
CA LEU A 199 -7.82 7.32 13.82
C LEU A 199 -6.58 7.53 14.71
N SER A 200 -6.73 8.30 15.78
CA SER A 200 -5.64 8.60 16.72
C SER A 200 -5.15 7.34 17.43
N TYR A 201 -6.06 6.46 17.86
CA TYR A 201 -5.70 5.16 18.44
C TYR A 201 -4.88 4.33 17.46
N PHE A 202 -5.29 4.26 16.19
CA PHE A 202 -4.55 3.51 15.17
C PHE A 202 -3.14 4.08 14.97
N ILE A 203 -3.03 5.40 14.80
CA ILE A 203 -1.74 6.08 14.57
C ILE A 203 -0.80 5.93 15.76
N PHE A 204 -1.26 6.22 16.98
CA PHE A 204 -0.38 6.31 18.15
C PHE A 204 -0.17 4.99 18.89
N MET A 205 -1.15 4.09 18.91
CA MET A 205 -1.07 2.85 19.71
C MET A 205 -0.71 1.63 18.86
N LYS A 206 -0.99 1.66 17.56
CA LYS A 206 -0.76 0.53 16.65
C LYS A 206 0.29 0.81 15.57
N GLY A 207 0.54 2.08 15.25
CA GLY A 207 1.55 2.49 14.26
C GLY A 207 2.98 2.52 14.84
N LEU A 208 3.13 2.84 16.13
CA LEU A 208 4.37 2.64 16.89
C LEU A 208 4.53 1.17 17.28
#